data_AF-A0A2Z6AMU9-F1
#
_entry.id   AF-A0A2Z6AMU9-F1
#
_cell.length_a   1.000
_cell.length_b   1.000
_cell.length_c   1.000
_cell.angle_alpha   90.00
_cell.angle_beta   90.00
_cell.angle_gamma   90.00
#
_symmetry.space_group_name_H-M   'P 1'
#
loop_
_entity.id
_entity.type
_entity.pdbx_description
1 polymer ?
#
loop_
_entity_poly.entity_id
_entity_poly.type
_entity_poly.pdbx_seq_one_letter_code
_entity_poly.pdbx_strand_id
1 'polypeptide(L)'
;MGFDQALADRTLNELGQQIIADPRYAGQDWQGIAVVVQVQPRQRLFGYVYRPDGSWTAGMPDMDATIDKALALSKAMQLDGKDAWKTCLIQIARPGPQLKADFEYEDGARWNITPANLKAQVEQLRPR
;
A
#
# COMPACT_ATOMS: atom_id res chain seq x y z
N MET A 1 -9.63 -20.49 -14.91
CA MET A 1 -8.35 -19.75 -15.06
C MET A 1 -8.32 -18.70 -13.98
N GLY A 2 -7.50 -18.93 -12.96
CA GLY A 2 -7.25 -18.02 -11.83
C GLY A 2 -5.75 -17.74 -11.76
N PHE A 3 -5.35 -16.76 -10.95
CA PHE A 3 -3.93 -16.53 -10.68
C PHE A 3 -3.46 -17.47 -9.56
N ASP A 4 -2.15 -17.57 -9.35
CA ASP A 4 -1.60 -18.37 -8.25
C ASP A 4 -1.89 -17.66 -6.91
N GLN A 5 -2.99 -18.06 -6.28
CA GLN A 5 -3.47 -17.44 -5.04
C GLN A 5 -2.46 -17.62 -3.89
N ALA A 6 -1.80 -18.77 -3.79
CA ALA A 6 -0.81 -19.01 -2.74
C ALA A 6 0.42 -18.11 -2.91
N LEU A 7 0.87 -17.90 -4.15
CA LEU A 7 1.94 -16.97 -4.46
C LEU A 7 1.53 -15.51 -4.17
N ALA A 8 0.32 -15.12 -4.56
CA ALA A 8 -0.19 -13.77 -4.30
C ALA A 8 -0.30 -13.47 -2.80
N ASP A 9 -0.91 -14.37 -2.03
CA ASP A 9 -1.07 -14.23 -0.58
C ASP A 9 0.28 -14.18 0.13
N ARG A 10 1.23 -15.03 -0.26
CA ARG A 10 2.60 -14.99 0.25
C ARG A 10 3.27 -13.66 -0.07
N THR A 11 3.19 -13.20 -1.31
CA THR A 11 3.85 -11.97 -1.76
C THR A 11 3.26 -10.74 -1.05
N LEU A 12 1.94 -10.71 -0.84
CA LEU A 12 1.27 -9.66 -0.08
C LEU A 12 1.71 -9.65 1.39
N ASN A 13 1.79 -10.80 2.04
CA ASN A 13 2.27 -10.89 3.42
C ASN A 13 3.72 -10.43 3.55
N GLU A 14 4.60 -10.85 2.63
CA GLU A 14 6.00 -10.41 2.61
C GLU A 14 6.11 -8.89 2.36
N LEU A 15 5.26 -8.32 1.50
CA LEU A 15 5.17 -6.86 1.30
C LEU A 15 4.74 -6.15 2.60
N GLY A 16 3.69 -6.63 3.26
CA GLY A 16 3.24 -6.06 4.54
C GLY A 16 4.31 -6.13 5.63
N GLN A 17 5.01 -7.26 5.74
CA GLN A 17 6.11 -7.43 6.69
C GLN A 17 7.27 -6.49 6.38
N GLN A 18 7.66 -6.35 5.11
CA GLN A 18 8.70 -5.42 4.68
C GLN A 18 8.33 -3.97 5.04
N ILE A 19 7.08 -3.56 4.81
CA ILE A 19 6.61 -2.22 5.18
C ILE A 19 6.72 -2.02 6.70
N ILE A 20 6.25 -2.96 7.53
CA ILE A 20 6.29 -2.83 9.00
C ILE A 20 7.72 -2.82 9.54
N ALA A 21 8.60 -3.62 8.93
CA ALA A 21 10.00 -3.76 9.33
C ALA A 21 10.88 -2.61 8.84
N ASP A 22 10.35 -1.67 8.04
CA ASP A 22 11.14 -0.57 7.53
C ASP A 22 11.69 0.29 8.69
N PRO A 23 13.01 0.54 8.75
CA PRO A 23 13.63 1.34 9.80
C PRO A 23 13.04 2.75 9.94
N ARG A 24 12.43 3.29 8.87
CA ARG A 24 11.75 4.60 8.91
C ARG A 24 10.56 4.60 9.87
N TYR A 25 9.95 3.45 10.16
CA TYR A 25 8.86 3.34 11.15
C TYR A 25 9.34 2.88 12.53
N ALA A 26 10.61 2.48 12.66
CA ALA A 26 11.17 2.04 13.93
C ALA A 26 11.17 3.20 14.96
N GLY A 27 10.76 2.89 16.19
CA GLY A 27 10.70 3.87 17.29
C GLY A 27 9.56 4.90 17.19
N GLN A 28 8.72 4.83 16.15
CA GLN A 28 7.51 5.67 16.06
C GLN A 28 6.34 5.01 16.78
N ASP A 29 5.60 5.80 17.57
CA ASP A 29 4.33 5.39 18.15
C ASP A 29 3.20 5.58 17.14
N TRP A 30 3.07 4.62 16.23
CA TRP A 30 2.04 4.61 15.20
C TRP A 30 0.95 3.59 15.51
N GLN A 31 -0.29 3.96 15.20
CA GLN A 31 -1.47 3.11 15.27
C GLN A 31 -1.89 2.59 13.88
N GLY A 32 -1.54 3.31 12.81
CA GLY A 32 -1.82 2.87 11.46
C GLY A 32 -0.77 3.33 10.45
N ILE A 33 -0.61 2.57 9.38
CA ILE A 33 0.18 2.92 8.20
C ILE A 33 -0.71 2.71 6.97
N ALA A 34 -0.70 3.67 6.05
CA ALA A 34 -1.27 3.52 4.72
C ALA A 34 -0.21 3.83 3.67
N VAL A 35 -0.03 2.93 2.71
CA VAL A 35 0.94 3.06 1.62
C VAL A 35 0.20 2.84 0.30
N VAL A 36 0.29 3.79 -0.61
CA VAL A 36 -0.20 3.66 -1.98
C VAL A 36 0.97 3.41 -2.90
N VAL A 37 0.93 2.29 -3.62
CA VAL A 37 1.94 1.91 -4.61
C VAL A 37 1.30 1.94 -5.99
N GLN A 38 1.71 2.89 -6.81
CA GLN A 38 1.35 2.94 -8.22
C GLN A 38 2.43 2.24 -9.03
N VAL A 39 2.08 1.21 -9.78
CA VAL A 39 2.99 0.48 -10.66
C VAL A 39 2.85 0.92 -12.12
N GLN A 40 1.67 1.42 -12.51
CA GLN A 40 1.37 1.91 -13.85
C GLN A 40 0.49 3.18 -13.84
N PRO A 41 0.58 4.07 -14.84
CA PRO A 41 1.58 4.07 -15.92
C PRO A 41 2.96 4.56 -15.46
N ARG A 42 3.07 5.12 -14.24
CA ARG A 42 4.34 5.55 -13.65
C ARG A 42 4.46 4.99 -12.25
N GLN A 43 5.67 4.59 -11.91
CA GLN A 43 6.02 4.14 -10.58
C GLN A 43 5.96 5.31 -9.59
N ARG A 44 5.09 5.21 -8.58
CA ARG A 44 4.98 6.19 -7.50
C ARG A 44 4.72 5.47 -6.19
N LEU A 45 5.30 6.00 -5.12
CA LEU A 45 5.04 5.57 -3.76
C LEU A 45 4.73 6.80 -2.92
N PHE A 46 3.69 6.72 -2.12
CA PHE A 46 3.42 7.68 -1.06
C PHE A 46 2.67 7.00 0.07
N GLY A 47 2.77 7.56 1.27
CA GLY A 47 2.15 6.96 2.43
C GLY A 47 2.00 7.92 3.60
N TYR A 48 1.20 7.49 4.56
CA TYR A 48 0.91 8.21 5.78
C TYR A 48 1.00 7.30 6.99
N VAL A 49 1.52 7.87 8.07
CA VAL A 49 1.59 7.25 9.38
C VAL A 49 0.57 7.94 10.27
N TYR A 50 -0.31 7.17 10.90
CA TYR A 50 -1.34 7.62 11.81
C TYR A 50 -0.92 7.28 13.23
N ARG A 51 -1.02 8.26 14.14
CA ARG A 51 -0.63 8.14 15.55
C ARG A 51 -1.85 7.90 16.45
N PRO A 52 -1.64 7.42 17.69
CA PRO A 52 -2.72 7.22 18.67
C PRO A 52 -3.52 8.48 19.02
N ASP A 53 -2.92 9.67 18.88
CA ASP A 53 -3.59 10.96 19.10
C ASP A 53 -4.50 11.39 17.93
N GLY A 54 -4.62 10.56 16.89
CA GLY A 54 -5.37 10.83 15.67
C GLY A 54 -4.62 11.70 14.66
N SER A 55 -3.45 12.22 15.01
CA SER A 55 -2.60 12.95 14.06
C SER A 55 -2.03 12.03 13.00
N TRP A 56 -1.68 12.61 11.85
CA TRP A 56 -1.02 11.89 10.78
C TRP A 56 0.14 12.69 10.23
N THR A 57 1.11 11.99 9.67
CA THR A 57 2.25 12.58 8.96
C THR A 57 2.55 11.81 7.69
N ALA A 58 3.15 12.47 6.70
CA ALA A 58 3.63 11.79 5.52
C ALA A 58 4.80 10.87 5.94
N GLY A 59 4.76 9.61 5.51
CA GLY A 59 5.76 8.62 5.83
C GLY A 59 5.61 7.39 4.94
N MET A 60 6.69 7.03 4.25
CA MET A 60 6.71 5.91 3.32
C MET A 60 7.92 5.01 3.63
N PRO A 61 7.82 3.70 3.33
CA PRO A 61 8.95 2.81 3.42
C PRO A 61 9.95 3.10 2.29
N ASP A 62 10.96 2.25 2.17
CA ASP A 62 11.89 2.26 1.05
C ASP A 62 11.18 2.15 -0.29
N MET A 63 11.46 3.09 -1.19
CA MET A 63 10.71 3.23 -2.44
C MET A 63 10.94 2.05 -3.37
N ASP A 64 12.21 1.78 -3.69
CA ASP A 64 12.59 0.81 -4.70
C ASP A 64 12.18 -0.60 -4.26
N ALA A 65 12.54 -0.99 -3.03
CA ALA A 65 12.19 -2.29 -2.50
C ALA A 65 10.67 -2.52 -2.42
N THR A 66 9.88 -1.46 -2.12
CA THR A 66 8.42 -1.57 -2.03
C THR A 66 7.76 -1.69 -3.40
N ILE A 67 8.24 -0.91 -4.38
CA ILE A 67 7.72 -0.94 -5.75
C ILE A 67 8.06 -2.27 -6.43
N ASP A 68 9.28 -2.79 -6.28
CA ASP A 68 9.68 -4.08 -6.84
C ASP A 68 8.80 -5.23 -6.31
N LYS A 69 8.53 -5.21 -5.01
CA LYS A 69 7.65 -6.20 -4.37
C LYS A 69 6.20 -6.06 -4.84
N ALA A 70 5.71 -4.83 -4.99
CA ALA A 70 4.38 -4.55 -5.53
C ALA A 70 4.25 -5.00 -6.99
N LEU A 71 5.28 -4.83 -7.82
CA LEU A 71 5.33 -5.35 -9.19
C LEU A 71 5.28 -6.88 -9.22
N ALA A 72 6.01 -7.55 -8.32
CA ALA A 72 5.95 -9.01 -8.19
C ALA A 72 4.53 -9.48 -7.80
N LEU A 73 3.87 -8.77 -6.87
CA LEU A 73 2.47 -9.03 -6.50
C LEU A 73 1.52 -8.79 -7.69
N SER A 74 1.74 -7.72 -8.45
CA SER A 74 0.95 -7.37 -9.64
C SER A 74 0.99 -8.48 -10.67
N LYS A 75 2.19 -9.01 -10.94
CA LYS A 75 2.40 -10.15 -11.83
C LYS A 75 1.80 -11.44 -11.28
N ALA A 76 1.94 -11.70 -9.98
CA ALA A 76 1.39 -12.90 -9.34
C ALA A 76 -0.14 -12.93 -9.34
N MET A 77 -0.80 -11.76 -9.38
CA MET A 77 -2.26 -11.63 -9.43
C MET A 77 -2.83 -11.49 -10.85
N GLN A 78 -1.97 -11.41 -11.87
CA GLN A 78 -2.40 -11.23 -13.24
C GLN A 78 -3.11 -12.49 -13.75
N LEU A 79 -4.31 -12.31 -14.29
CA LEU A 79 -5.06 -13.37 -14.95
C LEU A 79 -4.65 -13.46 -16.42
N ASP A 80 -4.63 -14.67 -16.98
CA ASP A 80 -4.37 -14.88 -18.40
C ASP A 80 -5.30 -14.02 -19.27
N GLY A 81 -4.70 -13.22 -20.15
CA GLY A 81 -5.42 -12.33 -21.06
C GLY A 81 -6.09 -11.11 -20.41
N LYS A 82 -5.78 -10.81 -19.14
CA LYS A 82 -6.23 -9.58 -18.47
C LYS A 82 -5.06 -8.71 -18.04
N ASP A 83 -5.33 -7.41 -17.95
CA ASP A 83 -4.39 -6.46 -17.38
C ASP A 83 -4.22 -6.69 -15.88
N ALA A 84 -3.00 -6.49 -15.40
CA ALA A 84 -2.73 -6.44 -13.97
C ALA A 84 -3.26 -5.12 -13.36
N TRP A 85 -3.40 -5.07 -12.03
CA TRP A 85 -3.79 -3.83 -11.37
C TRP A 85 -2.73 -2.73 -11.56
N LYS A 86 -3.18 -1.47 -11.60
CA LYS A 86 -2.36 -0.27 -11.86
C LYS A 86 -1.81 0.35 -10.59
N THR A 87 -2.58 0.30 -9.51
CA THR A 87 -2.19 0.84 -8.20
C THR A 87 -2.81 -0.01 -7.09
N CYS A 88 -2.14 -0.07 -5.95
CA CYS A 88 -2.66 -0.73 -4.75
C CYS A 88 -2.53 0.17 -3.52
N LEU A 89 -3.46 0.00 -2.59
CA LEU A 89 -3.44 0.61 -1.26
C LEU A 89 -3.19 -0.51 -0.25
N ILE A 90 -2.11 -0.39 0.52
CA ILE A 90 -1.78 -1.26 1.63
C ILE A 90 -2.05 -0.52 2.93
N GLN A 91 -2.85 -1.12 3.81
CA GLN A 91 -3.23 -0.58 5.11
C GLN A 91 -2.80 -1.55 6.21
N ILE A 92 -2.22 -1.03 7.28
CA ILE A 92 -1.74 -1.80 8.42
C ILE A 92 -2.17 -1.09 9.69
N ALA A 93 -2.88 -1.78 10.59
CA ALA A 93 -3.35 -1.24 11.86
C ALA A 93 -2.64 -1.87 13.07
N ARG A 94 -2.77 -1.23 14.25
CA ARG A 94 -2.40 -1.76 15.58
C ARG A 94 -3.50 -1.42 16.61
N PRO A 95 -3.70 -2.23 17.67
CA PRO A 95 -2.98 -3.47 18.02
C PRO A 95 -3.36 -4.66 17.13
N GLY A 96 -2.34 -5.41 16.69
CA GLY A 96 -2.44 -6.53 15.75
C GLY A 96 -2.27 -6.07 14.31
N PRO A 97 -1.22 -6.48 13.55
CA PRO A 97 -1.06 -6.05 12.18
C PRO A 97 -2.16 -6.68 11.32
N GLN A 98 -3.31 -6.02 11.24
CA GLN A 98 -4.33 -6.32 10.25
C GLN A 98 -3.84 -5.70 8.94
N LEU A 99 -3.23 -6.55 8.10
CA LEU A 99 -2.87 -6.19 6.74
C LEU A 99 -4.11 -6.24 5.86
N LYS A 100 -4.45 -5.10 5.26
CA LYS A 100 -5.50 -4.98 4.24
C LYS A 100 -4.89 -4.43 2.97
N ALA A 101 -5.29 -4.99 1.83
CA ALA A 101 -4.89 -4.51 0.51
C ALA A 101 -6.12 -4.29 -0.37
N ASP A 102 -6.16 -3.13 -1.03
CA ASP A 102 -7.12 -2.82 -2.08
C ASP A 102 -6.36 -2.62 -3.40
N PHE A 103 -6.91 -3.15 -4.51
CA PHE A 103 -6.28 -3.12 -5.83
C PHE A 103 -7.18 -2.39 -6.82
N GLU A 104 -6.58 -1.54 -7.65
CA GLU A 104 -7.29 -0.74 -8.64
C GLU A 104 -6.76 -1.04 -10.05
N TYR A 105 -7.65 -1.41 -10.95
CA TYR A 105 -7.34 -1.90 -12.29
C TYR A 105 -7.64 -0.86 -13.38
N GLU A 106 -8.58 0.05 -13.15
CA GLU A 106 -9.08 0.99 -14.14
C GLU A 106 -8.47 2.37 -13.93
N ASP A 107 -8.66 2.94 -12.74
CA ASP A 107 -8.24 4.32 -12.42
C ASP A 107 -6.95 4.35 -11.57
N GLY A 108 -5.80 4.40 -12.24
CA GLY A 108 -4.50 4.54 -11.57
C GLY A 108 -4.35 5.80 -10.70
N ALA A 109 -5.27 6.78 -10.83
CA ALA A 109 -5.31 8.00 -10.06
C ALA A 109 -6.31 7.96 -8.88
N ARG A 110 -6.98 6.83 -8.62
CA ARG A 110 -8.02 6.70 -7.59
C ARG A 110 -7.63 7.23 -6.21
N TRP A 111 -6.37 7.05 -5.82
CA TRP A 111 -5.84 7.50 -4.53
C TRP A 111 -4.90 8.71 -4.64
N ASN A 112 -4.91 9.43 -5.76
CA ASN A 112 -4.05 10.58 -5.94
C ASN A 112 -4.36 11.69 -4.93
N ILE A 113 -3.28 12.23 -4.38
CA ILE A 113 -3.32 13.34 -3.45
C ILE A 113 -2.86 14.61 -4.16
N THR A 114 -3.66 15.65 -3.97
CA THR A 114 -3.42 17.02 -4.39
C THR A 114 -3.52 17.92 -3.16
N PRO A 115 -2.95 19.15 -3.21
CA PRO A 115 -3.12 20.10 -2.11
C PRO A 115 -4.59 20.36 -1.75
N ALA A 116 -5.50 20.31 -2.74
CA ALA A 116 -6.93 20.58 -2.54
C ALA A 116 -7.68 19.44 -1.83
N ASN A 117 -7.27 18.19 -1.99
CA ASN A 117 -7.95 17.03 -1.40
C ASN A 117 -7.19 16.38 -0.23
N LEU A 118 -5.99 16.87 0.11
CA LEU A 118 -5.07 16.23 1.06
C LEU A 118 -5.75 15.71 2.33
N LYS A 119 -6.46 16.57 3.08
CA LYS A 119 -7.08 16.16 4.34
C LYS A 119 -8.11 15.06 4.14
N ALA A 120 -9.03 15.24 3.20
CA ALA A 120 -10.09 14.26 2.93
C ALA A 120 -9.50 12.92 2.45
N GLN A 121 -8.49 12.98 1.59
CA GLN A 121 -7.86 11.80 1.01
C GLN A 121 -7.07 11.03 2.06
N VAL A 122 -6.29 11.70 2.92
CA VAL A 122 -5.54 11.03 4.00
C VAL A 122 -6.48 10.35 4.99
N GLU A 123 -7.64 10.93 5.29
CA GLU A 123 -8.65 10.27 6.13
C GLU A 123 -9.26 9.05 5.42
N GLN A 124 -9.46 9.10 4.11
CA GLN A 124 -9.93 7.95 3.33
C GLN A 124 -8.93 6.79 3.31
N LEU A 125 -7.63 7.09 3.29
CA LEU A 125 -6.56 6.09 3.31
C LEU A 125 -6.35 5.46 4.69
N ARG A 126 -6.94 6.03 5.77
CA ARG A 126 -6.72 5.52 7.13
C ARG A 126 -7.17 4.07 7.25
N PRO A 127 -6.35 3.17 7.86
CA PRO A 127 -6.79 1.83 8.21
C PRO A 127 -8.09 1.87 9.02
N ARG A 128 -9.03 0.97 8.69
CA ARG A 128 -10.34 0.87 9.34
C ARG A 128 -10.44 -0.42 10.13
#